data_AF-A0A2D7ESX5-F1
#
_entry.id   AF-A0A2D7ESX5-F1
#
_cell.length_a   1.000
_cell.length_b   1.000
_cell.length_c   1.000
_cell.angle_alpha   90.00
_cell.angle_beta   90.00
_cell.angle_gamma   90.00
#
_symmetry.space_group_name_H-M   'P 1'
#
loop_
_entity.id
_entity.type
_entity.pdbx_description
1 polymer ?
#
loop_
_entity_poly.entity_id
_entity_poly.type
_entity_poly.pdbx_seq_one_letter_code
_entity_poly.pdbx_strand_id
1 'polypeptide(L)'
;MGLETRWPAGGDEGVLVVRIINDGPVAMPPMRLAPPVPEGWLSTPSCIDLPTIAPGGNLPVRFNVSANRRYGADEIPLSRKLAVTTGYEIRTGEVFVTIRAQNRSMEPLSDILLSPWFPPGYTSDSIPFVERLAPDEVAIIRIPLRIAMSSGGIS
;
A
#
# COMPACT_ATOMS: atom_id res chain seq x y z
N MET A 1 -3.95 -1.67 9.36
CA MET A 1 -2.97 -0.71 8.82
C MET A 1 -3.48 -0.16 7.49
N GLY A 2 -3.67 1.14 7.32
CA GLY A 2 -3.97 1.78 6.04
C GLY A 2 -2.72 2.36 5.40
N LEU A 3 -2.68 2.42 4.08
CA LEU A 3 -1.58 2.95 3.27
C LEU A 3 -2.19 3.86 2.20
N GLU A 4 -1.75 5.11 2.19
CA GLU A 4 -2.20 6.10 1.22
C GLU A 4 -0.99 6.74 0.55
N THR A 5 -0.95 6.74 -0.78
CA THR A 5 0.09 7.42 -1.55
C THR A 5 -0.50 8.65 -2.24
N ARG A 6 0.14 9.81 -2.08
CA ARG A 6 -0.25 11.07 -2.75
C ARG A 6 0.94 11.68 -3.48
N TRP A 7 0.73 12.15 -4.70
CA TRP A 7 1.73 12.95 -5.42
C TRP A 7 1.34 14.43 -5.37
N PRO A 8 2.14 15.33 -4.77
CA PRO A 8 1.92 16.76 -4.87
C PRO A 8 2.00 17.24 -6.33
N ALA A 9 1.21 18.24 -6.70
CA ALA A 9 1.25 18.81 -8.05
C ALA A 9 2.64 19.44 -8.31
N GLY A 10 3.35 18.92 -9.32
CA GLY A 10 4.69 19.40 -9.71
C GLY A 10 5.87 18.88 -8.89
N GLY A 11 5.66 17.95 -7.95
CA GLY A 11 6.74 17.33 -7.18
C GLY A 11 7.35 16.10 -7.86
N ASP A 12 8.67 15.93 -7.74
CA ASP A 12 9.39 14.72 -8.17
C ASP A 12 9.28 13.57 -7.16
N GLU A 13 8.78 13.85 -5.95
CA GLU A 13 8.59 12.89 -4.86
C GLU A 13 7.10 12.76 -4.49
N GLY A 14 6.69 11.52 -4.21
CA GLY A 14 5.40 11.20 -3.62
C GLY A 14 5.48 11.16 -2.10
N VAL A 15 4.31 11.21 -1.47
CA VAL A 15 4.13 11.09 -0.04
C VAL A 15 3.33 9.82 0.24
N LEU A 16 3.97 8.85 0.88
CA LEU A 16 3.36 7.63 1.39
C LEU A 16 3.01 7.81 2.86
N VAL A 17 1.73 7.73 3.20
CA VAL A 17 1.21 7.80 4.56
C VAL A 17 0.77 6.41 4.99
N VAL A 18 1.43 5.86 6.01
CA VAL A 18 1.04 4.60 6.66
C VAL A 18 0.26 4.95 7.92
N ARG A 19 -1.00 4.53 8.02
CA ARG A 19 -1.82 4.67 9.22
C ARG A 19 -1.91 3.34 9.95
N ILE A 20 -1.41 3.30 11.17
CA ILE A 20 -1.47 2.12 12.03
C ILE A 20 -2.55 2.35 13.07
N ILE A 21 -3.48 1.42 13.18
CA ILE A 21 -4.57 1.47 14.16
C ILE A 21 -4.51 0.17 14.94
N ASN A 22 -4.47 0.26 16.27
CA ASN A 22 -4.63 -0.90 17.15
C ASN A 22 -6.11 -1.05 17.50
N ASP A 23 -6.81 -1.96 16.82
CA ASP A 23 -8.20 -2.31 17.13
C ASP A 23 -8.32 -3.48 18.13
N GLY A 24 -7.18 -4.01 18.61
CA GLY A 24 -7.12 -5.09 19.57
C GLY A 24 -7.24 -4.64 21.03
N PRO A 25 -7.52 -5.57 21.96
CA PRO A 25 -7.68 -5.28 23.38
C PRO A 25 -6.34 -5.11 24.13
N VAL A 26 -5.20 -5.40 23.48
CA VAL A 26 -3.85 -5.36 24.07
C VAL A 26 -3.01 -4.33 23.36
N ALA A 27 -2.10 -3.66 24.08
CA ALA A 27 -1.16 -2.72 23.48
C ALA A 27 -0.23 -3.42 22.49
N MET A 28 -0.05 -2.84 21.30
CA MET A 28 0.97 -3.30 20.37
C MET A 28 2.35 -2.88 20.88
N PRO A 29 3.33 -3.80 20.92
CA PRO A 29 4.68 -3.50 21.40
C PRO A 29 5.41 -2.53 20.48
N PRO A 30 6.50 -1.89 20.96
CA PRO A 30 7.36 -1.10 20.09
C PRO A 30 7.96 -1.99 19.00
N MET A 31 8.06 -1.47 17.79
CA MET A 31 8.52 -2.21 16.62
C MET A 31 9.15 -1.28 15.60
N ARG A 32 9.96 -1.82 14.69
CA ARG A 32 10.52 -1.05 13.58
C ARG A 32 9.74 -1.31 12.30
N LEU A 33 9.31 -0.25 11.63
CA LEU A 33 8.54 -0.32 10.40
C LEU A 33 9.39 0.15 9.23
N ALA A 34 9.60 -0.74 8.27
CA ALA A 34 9.99 -0.36 6.92
C ALA A 34 8.74 -0.02 6.10
N PRO A 35 8.74 1.05 5.29
CA PRO A 35 7.60 1.38 4.45
C PRO A 35 7.40 0.31 3.37
N PRO A 36 6.14 -0.01 3.04
CA PRO A 36 5.83 -0.95 1.96
C PRO A 36 5.99 -0.24 0.60
N VAL A 37 7.23 -0.03 0.17
CA VAL A 37 7.55 0.52 -1.15
C VAL A 37 7.70 -0.59 -2.20
N PRO A 38 7.24 -0.37 -3.45
CA PRO A 38 7.48 -1.29 -4.55
C PRO A 38 8.96 -1.47 -4.86
N GLU A 39 9.31 -2.58 -5.52
CA GLU A 39 10.66 -2.80 -6.01
C GLU A 39 11.10 -1.68 -6.98
N GLY A 40 12.34 -1.20 -6.82
CA GLY A 40 12.88 -0.08 -7.60
C GLY A 40 12.42 1.31 -7.14
N TRP A 41 11.64 1.41 -6.06
CA TRP A 41 11.28 2.68 -5.42
C TRP A 41 12.13 2.91 -4.17
N LEU A 42 12.44 4.17 -3.91
CA LEU A 42 13.17 4.59 -2.73
C LEU A 42 12.22 5.26 -1.75
N SER A 43 12.46 5.08 -0.46
CA SER A 43 11.73 5.75 0.61
C SER A 43 12.67 6.49 1.56
N THR A 44 12.28 7.71 1.94
CA THR A 44 12.96 8.51 2.96
C THR A 44 11.96 8.88 4.06
N PRO A 45 12.14 8.42 5.31
CA PRO A 45 13.20 7.51 5.77
C PRO A 45 13.02 6.06 5.28
N SER A 46 14.07 5.23 5.35
CA SER A 46 13.98 3.81 4.95
C SER A 46 13.33 2.91 6.01
N CYS A 47 13.28 3.36 7.26
CA CYS A 47 12.53 2.75 8.34
C CYS A 47 12.26 3.78 9.45
N ILE A 48 11.29 3.49 10.30
CA ILE A 48 11.06 4.27 11.52
C ILE A 48 10.80 3.36 12.73
N ASP A 49 11.09 3.86 13.92
CA ASP A 49 10.73 3.20 15.17
C ASP A 49 9.32 3.61 15.59
N LEU A 50 8.46 2.62 15.81
CA LEU A 50 7.11 2.79 16.33
C LEU A 50 7.12 2.61 17.85
N PRO A 51 6.49 3.52 18.60
CA PRO A 51 6.30 3.36 20.04
C PRO A 51 5.26 2.27 20.32
N THR A 52 5.08 1.94 21.60
CA THR A 52 3.94 1.15 22.06
C THR A 52 2.62 1.85 21.66
N ILE A 53 1.70 1.13 21.02
CA ILE A 53 0.39 1.66 20.59
C ILE A 53 -0.69 1.02 21.46
N ALA A 54 -1.29 1.80 22.35
CA ALA A 54 -2.38 1.35 23.21
C ALA A 54 -3.62 0.88 22.41
N PRO A 55 -4.53 0.07 23.00
CA PRO A 55 -5.83 -0.24 22.41
C PRO A 55 -6.57 1.03 21.95
N GLY A 56 -7.10 1.02 20.73
CA GLY A 56 -7.73 2.19 20.09
C GLY A 56 -6.74 3.26 19.57
N GLY A 57 -5.43 3.06 19.75
CA GLY A 57 -4.40 3.98 19.30
C GLY A 57 -4.33 4.10 17.78
N ASN A 58 -4.07 5.32 17.29
CA ASN A 58 -3.97 5.66 15.87
C ASN A 58 -2.68 6.43 15.62
N LEU A 59 -1.76 5.84 14.86
CA LEU A 59 -0.44 6.38 14.57
C LEU A 59 -0.27 6.54 13.05
N PRO A 60 -0.41 7.76 12.50
CA PRO A 60 -0.04 8.06 11.13
C PRO A 60 1.48 8.30 11.02
N VAL A 61 2.09 7.69 10.02
CA VAL A 61 3.51 7.77 9.69
C VAL A 61 3.63 8.24 8.24
N ARG A 62 4.62 9.08 7.94
CA ARG A 62 4.87 9.60 6.60
C ARG A 62 6.25 9.17 6.11
N PHE A 63 6.30 8.78 4.84
CA PHE A 63 7.51 8.51 4.06
C PHE A 63 7.44 9.31 2.76
N ASN A 64 8.54 9.91 2.36
CA ASN A 64 8.68 10.40 0.99
C ASN A 64 9.10 9.22 0.12
N VAL A 65 8.50 9.07 -1.05
CA VAL A 65 8.79 7.98 -1.97
C VAL A 65 9.12 8.52 -3.35
N SER A 66 10.17 8.00 -3.97
CA SER A 66 10.55 8.35 -5.34
C SER A 66 10.77 7.09 -6.15
N ALA A 67 10.31 7.11 -7.41
CA ALA A 67 10.65 6.06 -8.35
C ALA A 67 12.10 6.26 -8.78
N ASN A 68 12.91 5.19 -8.85
CA ASN A 68 14.26 5.26 -9.41
C ASN A 68 14.27 5.43 -10.95
N ARG A 69 13.17 5.94 -11.53
CA ARG A 69 12.98 6.15 -12.97
C ARG A 69 12.61 7.60 -13.22
N ARG A 70 13.31 8.24 -14.14
CA ARG A 70 12.93 9.57 -14.66
C ARG A 70 11.76 9.38 -15.63
N TYR A 71 10.62 9.97 -15.33
CA TYR A 71 9.52 10.09 -16.29
C TYR A 71 9.94 11.03 -17.42
N GLY A 72 9.62 10.67 -18.67
CA GLY A 72 9.79 11.58 -19.80
C GLY A 72 8.82 12.76 -19.73
N ALA A 73 9.14 13.89 -20.36
CA ALA A 73 8.29 15.08 -20.35
C ALA A 73 6.86 14.85 -20.88
N ASP A 74 6.66 13.81 -21.69
CA ASP A 74 5.37 13.43 -22.29
C ASP A 74 4.62 12.31 -21.52
N GLU A 75 5.19 11.75 -20.45
CA GLU A 75 4.48 10.79 -19.60
C GLU A 75 3.69 11.54 -18.52
N ILE A 76 2.36 11.59 -18.66
CA ILE A 76 1.49 11.99 -17.53
C ILE A 76 1.58 10.86 -16.49
N PRO A 77 2.13 11.10 -15.30
CA PRO A 77 2.27 10.04 -14.33
C PRO A 77 0.88 9.57 -13.90
N LEU A 78 0.66 8.25 -13.94
CA LEU A 78 -0.60 7.58 -13.60
C LEU A 78 -1.14 8.03 -12.22
N SER A 79 -0.24 8.44 -11.32
CA SER A 79 -0.57 9.02 -10.00
C SER A 79 -1.49 10.24 -10.05
N ARG A 80 -1.56 10.96 -11.17
CA ARG A 80 -2.51 12.08 -11.37
C ARG A 80 -3.90 11.62 -11.83
N LYS A 81 -3.98 10.48 -12.50
CA LYS A 81 -5.24 9.93 -13.05
C LYS A 81 -5.89 8.91 -12.11
N LEU A 82 -5.10 8.14 -11.35
CA LEU A 82 -5.58 7.05 -10.49
C LEU A 82 -5.10 7.25 -9.06
N ALA A 83 -6.04 7.33 -8.11
CA ALA A 83 -5.74 7.34 -6.69
C ALA A 83 -5.93 5.95 -6.09
N VAL A 84 -4.90 5.40 -5.44
CA VAL A 84 -4.92 4.07 -4.83
C VAL A 84 -4.68 4.17 -3.33
N THR A 85 -5.53 3.53 -2.55
CA THR A 85 -5.37 3.34 -1.10
C THR A 85 -5.39 1.84 -0.82
N THR A 86 -4.41 1.32 -0.08
CA THR A 86 -4.38 -0.09 0.32
C THR A 86 -4.51 -0.20 1.83
N GLY A 87 -5.24 -1.18 2.33
CA GLY A 87 -5.46 -1.41 3.76
C GLY A 87 -5.22 -2.87 4.09
N TYR A 88 -4.34 -3.13 5.05
CA TYR A 88 -4.03 -4.45 5.57
C TYR A 88 -4.76 -4.65 6.89
N GLU A 89 -5.63 -5.64 6.93
CA GLU A 89 -6.36 -6.08 8.10
C GLU A 89 -5.81 -7.43 8.54
N ILE A 90 -5.48 -7.57 9.83
CA ILE A 90 -4.98 -8.81 10.42
C ILE A 90 -5.98 -9.24 11.48
N ARG A 91 -6.67 -10.37 11.28
CA ARG A 91 -7.61 -10.94 12.23
C ARG A 91 -7.37 -12.44 12.36
N THR A 92 -7.10 -12.92 13.57
CA THR A 92 -7.06 -14.36 13.88
C THR A 92 -6.11 -15.16 12.97
N GLY A 93 -4.95 -14.58 12.61
CA GLY A 93 -3.97 -15.22 11.71
C GLY A 93 -4.27 -15.12 10.22
N GLU A 94 -5.43 -14.56 9.85
CA GLU A 94 -5.76 -14.21 8.47
C GLU A 94 -5.36 -12.76 8.20
N VAL A 95 -4.78 -12.52 7.03
CA VAL A 95 -4.42 -11.18 6.57
C VAL A 95 -5.20 -10.88 5.29
N PHE A 96 -5.87 -9.73 5.27
CA PHE A 96 -6.61 -9.28 4.10
C PHE A 96 -6.08 -7.93 3.63
N VAL A 97 -5.97 -7.78 2.32
CA VAL A 97 -5.66 -6.49 1.67
C VAL A 97 -6.93 -5.96 1.03
N THR A 98 -7.32 -4.76 1.42
CA THR A 98 -8.38 -3.98 0.76
C THR A 98 -7.71 -2.90 -0.08
N ILE A 99 -7.96 -2.88 -1.39
CA ILE A 99 -7.50 -1.86 -2.31
C ILE A 99 -8.70 -1.02 -2.72
N ARG A 100 -8.60 0.29 -2.55
CA ARG A 100 -9.52 1.28 -3.08
C ARG A 100 -8.81 2.04 -4.20
N ALA A 101 -9.24 1.84 -5.44
CA ALA A 101 -8.72 2.53 -6.61
C ALA A 101 -9.80 3.47 -7.16
N GLN A 102 -9.49 4.75 -7.32
CA GLN A 102 -10.41 5.77 -7.81
C GLN A 102 -9.84 6.46 -9.03
N ASN A 103 -10.61 6.51 -10.11
CA ASN A 103 -10.30 7.34 -11.27
C ASN A 103 -10.57 8.80 -10.90
N ARG A 104 -9.54 9.65 -10.99
CA ARG A 104 -9.62 11.11 -10.76
C ARG A 104 -9.50 11.90 -12.06
N SER A 105 -9.44 11.23 -13.19
CA SER A 105 -9.38 11.84 -14.52
C SER A 105 -10.77 11.91 -15.16
N MET A 106 -10.88 12.74 -16.19
CA MET A 106 -12.11 12.90 -16.99
C MET A 106 -12.28 11.81 -18.06
N GLU A 107 -11.31 10.91 -18.20
CA GLU A 107 -11.28 9.83 -19.19
C GLU A 107 -11.45 8.48 -18.50
N PRO A 108 -12.13 7.49 -19.13
CA PRO A 108 -12.12 6.14 -18.60
C PRO A 108 -10.71 5.55 -18.64
N LEU A 109 -10.34 4.88 -17.55
CA LEU A 109 -9.12 4.05 -17.49
C LEU A 109 -9.51 2.61 -17.82
N SER A 110 -8.66 1.89 -18.54
CA SER A 110 -8.85 0.46 -18.83
C SER A 110 -7.61 -0.35 -18.47
N ASP A 111 -7.80 -1.65 -18.32
CA ASP A 111 -6.74 -2.64 -18.19
C ASP A 111 -5.78 -2.37 -17.02
N ILE A 112 -6.34 -2.01 -15.86
CA ILE A 112 -5.55 -1.62 -14.68
C ILE A 112 -5.22 -2.87 -13.86
N LEU A 113 -3.93 -3.20 -13.77
CA LEU A 113 -3.42 -4.22 -12.86
C LEU A 113 -3.00 -3.57 -11.53
N LEU A 114 -3.57 -4.05 -10.41
CA LEU A 114 -3.27 -3.54 -9.07
C LEU A 114 -2.46 -4.57 -8.29
N SER A 115 -1.15 -4.39 -8.22
CA SER A 115 -0.25 -5.22 -7.41
C SER A 115 0.06 -4.53 -6.08
N PRO A 116 -0.62 -4.91 -4.96
CA PRO A 116 -0.27 -4.38 -3.66
C PRO A 116 1.07 -4.94 -3.19
N TRP A 117 1.67 -4.29 -2.20
CA TRP A 117 2.81 -4.87 -1.50
C TRP A 117 2.35 -6.07 -0.65
N PHE A 118 3.14 -7.13 -0.62
CA PHE A 118 2.89 -8.28 0.24
C PHE A 118 3.92 -8.28 1.38
N PRO A 119 3.49 -8.43 2.65
CA PRO A 119 4.43 -8.62 3.75
C PRO A 119 5.31 -9.86 3.51
N PRO A 120 6.59 -9.85 3.95
CA PRO A 120 7.45 -11.03 3.83
C PRO A 120 6.78 -12.28 4.41
N GLY A 121 6.83 -13.39 3.66
CA GLY A 121 6.16 -14.63 4.04
C GLY A 121 4.67 -14.69 3.70
N TYR A 122 4.10 -13.67 3.06
CA TYR A 122 2.73 -13.68 2.55
C TYR A 122 2.70 -13.67 1.02
N THR A 123 1.69 -14.33 0.45
CA THR A 123 1.41 -14.38 -0.99
C THR A 123 -0.10 -14.24 -1.24
N SER A 124 -0.49 -13.99 -2.49
CA SER A 124 -1.88 -14.05 -2.96
C SER A 124 -1.98 -15.00 -4.14
N ASP A 125 -3.10 -15.72 -4.25
CA ASP A 125 -3.36 -16.62 -5.39
C ASP A 125 -3.65 -15.82 -6.68
N SER A 126 -4.07 -14.55 -6.54
CA SER A 126 -4.42 -13.69 -7.66
C SER A 126 -4.07 -12.22 -7.42
N ILE A 127 -3.81 -11.51 -8.51
CA ILE A 127 -3.61 -10.07 -8.54
C ILE A 127 -4.87 -9.43 -9.15
N PRO A 128 -5.47 -8.41 -8.52
CA PRO A 128 -6.64 -7.75 -9.07
C PRO A 128 -6.41 -7.08 -10.43
N PHE A 129 -7.33 -7.35 -11.35
CA PHE A 129 -7.42 -6.71 -12.66
C PHE A 129 -8.76 -5.95 -12.76
N VAL A 130 -8.69 -4.67 -13.09
CA VAL A 130 -9.85 -3.82 -13.33
C VAL A 130 -9.93 -3.52 -14.83
N GLU A 131 -10.88 -4.16 -15.51
CA GLU A 131 -11.06 -4.03 -16.96
C GLU A 131 -11.33 -2.58 -17.37
N ARG A 132 -12.17 -1.88 -16.61
CA ARG A 132 -12.52 -0.49 -16.87
C ARG A 132 -12.89 0.25 -15.58
N LEU A 133 -12.50 1.52 -15.50
CA LEU A 133 -12.84 2.44 -14.43
C LEU A 133 -13.25 3.79 -15.05
N ALA A 134 -14.54 4.11 -15.02
CA ALA A 134 -15.11 5.36 -15.51
C ALA A 134 -14.62 6.58 -14.69
N PRO A 135 -14.76 7.82 -15.21
CA PRO A 135 -14.45 9.02 -14.44
C PRO A 135 -15.16 9.03 -13.08
N ASP A 136 -14.42 9.38 -12.01
CA ASP A 136 -14.85 9.37 -10.61
C ASP A 136 -15.27 7.99 -10.03
N GLU A 137 -15.21 6.92 -10.83
CA GLU A 137 -15.54 5.57 -10.37
C GLU A 137 -14.50 5.06 -9.37
N VAL A 138 -14.99 4.29 -8.39
CA VAL A 138 -14.20 3.70 -7.32
C VAL A 138 -14.33 2.19 -7.35
N ALA A 139 -13.23 1.50 -7.62
CA ALA A 139 -13.11 0.07 -7.41
C ALA A 139 -12.67 -0.21 -5.97
N ILE A 140 -13.42 -1.08 -5.28
CA ILE A 140 -13.05 -1.59 -3.95
C ILE A 140 -12.83 -3.09 -4.09
N ILE A 141 -11.60 -3.53 -3.88
CA ILE A 141 -11.19 -4.92 -4.05
C ILE A 141 -10.63 -5.43 -2.74
N ARG A 142 -11.05 -6.62 -2.33
CA ARG A 142 -10.54 -7.28 -1.12
C ARG A 142 -9.94 -8.63 -1.50
N ILE A 143 -8.65 -8.81 -1.21
CA ILE A 143 -7.94 -10.07 -1.45
C ILE A 143 -7.46 -10.68 -0.12
N PRO A 144 -7.59 -12.01 0.05
CA PRO A 144 -6.95 -12.72 1.15
C PRO A 144 -5.45 -12.92 0.86
N LEU A 145 -4.62 -12.75 1.88
CA LEU A 145 -3.22 -13.19 1.83
C LEU A 145 -3.07 -14.52 2.54
N ARG A 146 -2.25 -15.39 1.95
CA ARG A 146 -1.84 -16.67 2.53
C ARG A 146 -0.42 -16.58 3.03
N ILE A 147 -0.13 -17.27 4.13
CA ILE A 147 1.24 -17.47 4.58
C ILE A 147 1.91 -18.46 3.62
N ALA A 148 2.97 -18.03 2.95
CA ALA A 148 3.87 -18.93 2.25
C ALA A 148 4.64 -19.73 3.32
N MET A 149 4.13 -20.92 3.65
CA MET A 149 4.88 -21.84 4.50
C MET A 149 6.12 -22.31 3.71
N SER A 150 7.22 -21.61 3.90
CA SER A 150 8.54 -22.16 3.65
C SER A 150 8.68 -23.32 4.64
N SER A 151 8.71 -24.55 4.12
CA SER A 151 9.10 -25.71 4.89
C SER A 151 10.47 -25.44 5.51
N GLY A 152 10.51 -25.26 6.83
CA GLY A 152 11.76 -25.31 7.56
C GLY A 152 12.41 -26.67 7.35
N GLY A 153 13.70 -26.66 6.98
CA GLY A 153 14.53 -27.85 6.92
C GLY A 153 15.17 -28.07 5.55
N ILE A 154 16.33 -27.45 5.33
CA ILE A 154 17.42 -28.15 4.63
C ILE A 154 18.50 -28.33 5.69
N SER A 155 18.70 -29.59 6.06
CA SER A 155 19.79 -30.10 6.88
C SER A 155 21.16 -29.82 6.26
#